data_AF-A0A939JC49-F1
#
_entry.id   AF-A0A939JC49-F1
#
_cell.length_a   1.000
_cell.length_b   1.000
_cell.length_c   1.000
_cell.angle_alpha   90.00
_cell.angle_beta   90.00
_cell.angle_gamma   90.00
#
_symmetry.space_group_name_H-M   'P 1'
#
loop_
_entity.id
_entity.type
_entity.pdbx_description
1 polymer ?
#
loop_
_entity_poly.entity_id
_entity_poly.type
_entity_poly.pdbx_seq_one_letter_code
_entity_poly.pdbx_strand_id
1 'polypeptide(L)'
;MSAATPRTSYFIAQQTEASRFEIPETSSHLRSGMAVMRGYKGAAGGKGVGLADAMNVVLAATFQTTDVFTSDAHFRMMRPLTAHDSFRLLPDDL
;
A
#
# COMPACT_ATOMS: atom_id res chain seq x y z
N MET A 1 -30.54 -9.19 -14.05
CA MET A 1 -29.46 -8.41 -13.40
C MET A 1 -28.30 -9.38 -13.18
N SER A 2 -27.28 -9.33 -14.05
CA SER A 2 -26.17 -10.30 -14.05
C SER A 2 -25.12 -9.89 -13.03
N ALA A 3 -24.88 -10.73 -12.03
CA ALA A 3 -23.74 -10.58 -11.14
C ALA A 3 -22.47 -10.90 -11.95
N ALA A 4 -21.61 -9.89 -12.16
CA ALA A 4 -20.31 -10.10 -12.78
C ALA A 4 -19.51 -11.07 -11.92
N THR A 5 -19.27 -12.28 -12.42
CA THR A 5 -18.33 -13.26 -11.85
C THR A 5 -17.03 -12.54 -11.47
N PRO A 6 -16.48 -12.74 -10.25
CA PRO A 6 -15.39 -11.92 -9.72
C PRO A 6 -14.04 -12.29 -10.35
N ARG A 7 -13.85 -11.92 -11.62
CA ARG A 7 -12.65 -12.24 -12.40
C ARG A 7 -11.36 -11.75 -11.73
N THR A 8 -11.43 -10.64 -11.00
CA THR A 8 -10.26 -10.03 -10.35
C THR A 8 -9.73 -10.87 -9.20
N SER A 9 -10.57 -11.42 -8.32
CA SER A 9 -10.09 -12.24 -7.19
C SER A 9 -9.53 -13.57 -7.66
N TYR A 10 -10.14 -14.19 -8.67
CA TYR A 10 -9.59 -15.39 -9.32
C TYR A 10 -8.26 -15.11 -10.02
N PHE A 11 -8.14 -13.97 -10.71
CA PHE A 11 -6.88 -13.56 -11.31
C PHE A 11 -5.77 -13.39 -10.25
N ILE A 12 -6.05 -12.69 -9.15
CA ILE A 12 -5.10 -12.52 -8.04
C ILE A 12 -4.69 -13.87 -7.45
N ALA A 13 -5.67 -14.76 -7.20
CA ALA A 13 -5.39 -16.11 -6.68
C ALA A 13 -4.49 -16.90 -7.63
N GLN A 14 -4.80 -16.92 -8.93
CA GLN A 14 -4.01 -17.60 -9.94
C GLN A 14 -2.57 -17.06 -10.03
N GLN A 15 -2.40 -15.73 -9.98
CA GLN A 15 -1.06 -15.13 -9.98
C GLN A 15 -0.28 -15.43 -8.69
N THR A 16 -0.97 -15.57 -7.56
CA THR A 16 -0.36 -15.95 -6.28
C THR A 16 0.10 -17.41 -6.32
N GLU A 17 -0.74 -18.33 -6.81
CA GLU A 17 -0.39 -19.74 -7.02
C GLU A 17 0.79 -19.89 -7.98
N ALA A 18 0.86 -19.04 -9.01
CA ALA A 18 1.98 -19.00 -9.96
C ALA A 18 3.23 -18.27 -9.40
N SER A 19 3.23 -17.85 -8.13
CA SER A 19 4.32 -17.07 -7.48
C SER A 19 4.69 -15.79 -8.23
N ARG A 20 3.72 -15.20 -8.94
CA ARG A 20 3.87 -13.90 -9.62
C ARG A 20 3.48 -12.75 -8.70
N PHE A 21 2.52 -12.97 -7.81
CA PHE A 21 2.11 -12.03 -6.77
C PHE A 21 2.34 -12.64 -5.39
N GLU A 22 2.64 -11.77 -4.42
CA GLU A 22 2.67 -12.12 -3.01
C GLU A 22 1.48 -11.44 -2.31
N ILE A 23 0.73 -12.22 -1.53
CA ILE A 23 -0.26 -11.69 -0.58
C ILE A 23 0.43 -11.66 0.79
N PRO A 24 0.89 -10.49 1.26
CA PRO A 24 1.67 -10.44 2.49
C PRO A 24 0.82 -10.74 3.72
N GLU A 25 1.46 -11.31 4.74
CA GLU A 25 0.90 -11.39 6.10
C GLU A 25 0.69 -9.95 6.62
N THR A 26 -0.49 -9.62 7.13
CA THR A 26 -0.84 -8.24 7.54
C THR A 26 -1.07 -8.08 9.04
N SER A 27 -1.39 -9.14 9.76
CA SER A 27 -1.75 -9.07 11.18
C SER A 27 -0.56 -8.64 12.04
N SER A 28 0.65 -9.11 11.74
CA SER A 28 1.89 -8.72 12.43
C SER A 28 2.24 -7.24 12.26
N HIS A 29 1.78 -6.63 11.18
CA HIS A 29 2.06 -5.23 10.82
C HIS A 29 1.00 -4.23 11.32
N LEU A 30 -0.15 -4.70 11.83
CA LEU A 30 -1.29 -3.86 12.17
C LEU A 30 -0.94 -2.74 13.18
N ARG A 31 -0.14 -3.04 14.21
CA ARG A 31 0.26 -2.02 15.20
C ARG A 31 1.13 -0.92 14.58
N SER A 32 2.08 -1.29 13.72
CA SER A 32 2.92 -0.35 12.99
C SER A 32 2.09 0.48 12.02
N GLY A 33 1.16 -0.14 11.29
CA GLY A 33 0.23 0.56 10.41
C GLY A 33 -0.61 1.59 11.15
N MET A 34 -1.15 1.23 12.32
CA MET A 34 -1.86 2.20 13.17
C MET A 34 -0.96 3.34 13.67
N ALA A 35 0.32 3.08 13.93
CA ALA A 35 1.28 4.12 14.33
C ALA A 35 1.54 5.10 13.19
N VAL A 36 1.78 4.60 11.97
CA VAL A 36 1.92 5.42 10.75
C VAL A 36 0.65 6.24 10.53
N MET A 37 -0.53 5.60 10.52
CA MET A 37 -1.81 6.27 10.34
C MET A 37 -2.03 7.41 11.35
N ARG A 38 -1.64 7.23 12.62
CA ARG A 38 -1.71 8.28 13.64
C ARG A 38 -0.76 9.45 13.36
N GLY A 39 0.45 9.17 12.86
CA GLY A 39 1.43 10.20 12.50
C GLY A 39 0.92 11.15 11.40
N TYR A 40 0.00 10.67 10.57
CA TYR A 40 -0.59 11.44 9.47
C TYR A 40 -1.95 12.07 9.79
N LYS A 41 -2.44 12.05 11.04
CA LYS A 41 -3.78 12.58 11.39
C LYS A 41 -4.07 14.03 10.93
N GLY A 42 -3.06 14.88 10.85
CA GLY A 42 -3.20 16.27 10.39
C GLY A 42 -3.00 16.46 8.87
N ALA A 43 -2.64 15.41 8.14
CA ALA A 43 -2.35 15.48 6.72
C ALA A 43 -3.64 15.59 5.88
N ALA A 44 -3.48 15.81 4.57
CA ALA A 44 -4.59 15.93 3.61
C ALA A 44 -5.68 16.94 4.04
N GLY A 45 -5.28 18.08 4.61
CA GLY A 45 -6.22 19.10 5.12
C GLY A 45 -7.02 18.63 6.33
N GLY A 46 -6.44 17.77 7.18
CA GLY A 46 -7.08 17.24 8.40
C GLY A 46 -7.90 15.96 8.21
N LYS A 47 -7.92 15.40 6.99
CA LYS A 47 -8.57 14.10 6.73
C LYS A 47 -7.74 12.91 7.22
N GLY A 48 -6.43 13.09 7.34
CA GLY A 48 -5.50 12.02 7.61
C GLY A 48 -5.40 11.01 6.46
N VAL A 49 -4.90 9.82 6.77
CA VAL A 49 -4.67 8.74 5.78
C VAL A 49 -5.37 7.47 6.23
N GLY A 50 -5.70 6.60 5.26
CA GLY A 50 -6.34 5.33 5.55
C GLY A 50 -5.38 4.31 6.17
N LEU A 51 -5.95 3.31 6.84
CA LEU A 51 -5.16 2.18 7.34
C LEU A 51 -4.50 1.41 6.19
N ALA A 52 -5.15 1.30 5.04
CA ALA A 52 -4.58 0.64 3.87
C ALA A 52 -3.28 1.33 3.39
N ASP A 53 -3.28 2.66 3.28
CA ASP A 53 -2.10 3.43 2.88
C ASP A 53 -0.97 3.28 3.92
N ALA A 54 -1.33 3.36 5.19
CA ALA A 54 -0.39 3.19 6.28
C ALA A 54 0.22 1.78 6.32
N MET A 55 -0.57 0.75 6.00
CA MET A 55 -0.10 -0.63 5.87
C MET A 55 0.84 -0.79 4.68
N ASN A 56 0.55 -0.15 3.54
CA ASN A 56 1.46 -0.15 2.39
C ASN A 56 2.82 0.49 2.71
N VAL A 57 2.87 1.54 3.55
CA VAL A 57 4.14 2.11 4.04
C VAL A 57 4.93 1.11 4.90
N VAL A 58 4.26 0.35 5.77
CA VAL A 58 4.91 -0.68 6.59
C VAL A 58 5.40 -1.83 5.73
N LEU A 59 4.58 -2.32 4.80
CA LEU A 59 4.95 -3.39 3.89
C LEU A 59 6.13 -2.98 3.00
N ALA A 60 6.13 -1.76 2.47
CA ALA A 60 7.26 -1.26 1.68
C ALA A 60 8.58 -1.31 2.47
N ALA A 61 8.55 -1.01 3.78
CA ALA A 61 9.71 -1.17 4.65
C ALA A 61 10.11 -2.64 4.86
N THR A 62 9.13 -3.53 5.07
CA THR A 62 9.35 -4.99 5.18
C THR A 62 10.01 -5.56 3.93
N PHE A 63 9.55 -5.12 2.75
CA PHE A 63 10.10 -5.52 1.44
C PHE A 63 11.32 -4.68 1.02
N GLN A 64 11.78 -3.75 1.86
CA GLN A 64 12.93 -2.88 1.59
C GLN A 64 12.83 -2.15 0.24
N THR A 65 11.65 -1.64 -0.08
CA THR A 65 11.37 -0.95 -1.33
C THR A 65 10.82 0.46 -1.10
N THR A 66 11.05 1.33 -2.08
CA THR A 66 10.41 2.65 -2.21
C THR A 66 9.49 2.74 -3.41
N ASP A 67 9.33 1.66 -4.17
CA ASP A 67 8.47 1.63 -5.35
C ASP A 67 7.06 1.22 -4.92
N VAL A 68 6.07 2.06 -5.23
CA VAL A 68 4.65 1.80 -4.93
C VAL A 68 3.83 1.97 -6.19
N PHE A 69 3.13 0.92 -6.60
CA PHE A 69 2.18 0.98 -7.70
C PHE A 69 0.82 1.46 -7.18
N THR A 70 0.42 2.67 -7.54
CA THR A 70 -0.85 3.27 -7.08
C THR A 70 -1.33 4.33 -8.06
N SER A 71 -2.66 4.46 -8.20
CA SER A 71 -3.27 5.58 -8.90
C SER A 71 -3.62 6.75 -7.97
N ASP A 72 -3.36 6.63 -6.67
CA ASP A 72 -3.65 7.69 -5.70
C ASP A 72 -2.45 8.64 -5.51
N ALA A 73 -2.53 9.81 -6.15
CA ALA A 73 -1.51 10.84 -6.05
C ALA A 73 -1.34 11.39 -4.61
N HIS A 74 -2.32 11.22 -3.72
CA HIS A 74 -2.18 11.62 -2.32
C HIS A 74 -1.11 10.83 -1.59
N PHE A 75 -0.75 9.64 -2.07
CA PHE A 75 0.33 8.84 -1.50
C PHE A 75 1.69 9.58 -1.51
N ARG A 76 1.86 10.61 -2.36
CA ARG A 76 3.07 11.45 -2.38
C ARG A 76 3.35 12.17 -1.06
N MET A 77 2.37 12.35 -0.18
CA MET A 77 2.61 12.92 1.15
C MET A 77 3.25 11.91 2.14
N MET A 78 3.15 10.62 1.83
CA MET A 78 3.69 9.55 2.66
C MET A 78 5.20 9.44 2.46
N ARG A 79 5.94 9.16 3.54
CA ARG A 79 7.40 8.96 3.49
C ARG A 79 7.74 7.49 3.77
N PRO A 80 8.77 6.94 3.11
CA PRO A 80 9.29 5.62 3.47
C PRO A 80 9.74 5.56 4.93
N LEU A 81 9.64 4.38 5.56
CA LEU A 81 10.25 4.12 6.88
C LEU A 81 11.74 3.73 6.77
N THR A 82 12.35 4.03 5.63
CA THR A 82 13.76 3.80 5.30
C THR A 82 14.48 5.14 5.22
N ALA A 83 15.76 5.15 4.83
CA ALA A 83 16.53 6.40 4.70
C ALA A 83 16.13 7.27 3.49
N HIS A 84 15.22 6.80 2.64
CA HIS A 84 14.81 7.51 1.42
C HIS A 84 13.80 8.62 1.72
N ASP A 85 13.89 9.71 0.96
CA ASP A 85 13.07 10.90 1.24
C ASP A 85 11.62 10.79 0.79
N SER A 86 11.37 10.04 -0.28
CA SER A 86 10.05 9.87 -0.90
C SER A 86 9.91 8.48 -1.53
N PHE A 87 8.67 8.03 -1.70
CA PHE A 87 8.35 6.90 -2.56
C PHE A 87 8.48 7.29 -4.04
N ARG A 88 8.77 6.31 -4.89
CA ARG A 88 8.57 6.36 -6.33
C ARG A 88 7.21 5.75 -6.65
N LEU A 89 6.30 6.55 -7.21
CA LEU A 89 4.94 6.13 -7.51
C LEU A 89 4.81 5.68 -8.95
N LEU A 90 4.52 4.39 -9.15
CA LEU A 90 4.34 3.81 -10.47
C LEU A 90 2.85 3.80 -10.84
N PRO A 91 2.51 4.00 -12.12
CA PRO A 91 3.41 4.18 -13.26
C PRO A 91 3.89 5.62 -13.48
N ASP A 92 3.41 6.59 -12.69
CA ASP A 92 3.65 8.02 -12.92
C ASP A 92 5.13 8.43 -12.93
N ASP A 93 5.94 7.79 -12.11
CA ASP A 93 7.37 8.08 -11.93
C ASP A 93 8.27 7.07 -12.71
N LEU A 94 7.71 6.37 -13.72
CA LEU A 94 8.48 5.52 -14.63
C LEU A 94 9.37 6.33 -15.58
#